data_AF-A0A930Q7Y7-F1
#
_entry.id   AF-A0A930Q7Y7-F1
#
_cell.length_a   1.000
_cell.length_b   1.000
_cell.length_c   1.000
_cell.angle_alpha   90.00
_cell.angle_beta   90.00
_cell.angle_gamma   90.00
#
_symmetry.space_group_name_H-M   'P 1'
#
loop_
_entity.id
_entity.type
_entity.pdbx_description
1 polymer ?
#
loop_
_entity_poly.entity_id
_entity_poly.type
_entity_poly.pdbx_seq_one_letter_code
_entity_poly.pdbx_strand_id
1 'polypeptide(L)'
;MSMYQTSKETLARMNEALHSALATPLKKADGITTGSGLKNYDLQPAARLMYPVLSPLRNSTPRVKGGGGDSTHWKAITGVNIDSVSMGVSEGQRSGVISIETQDAFALYKTLGLENFVTDEAVLQGEGFDNLRAICTKNLLEAVIIGEEKVLLGGNCSMKLGKTKTPTLAAKTTGGTLPASTKISVVCAALTFEGYHTANVASVVKTKVTRENADGSKDVYGGGTAQKSDAANVTTGAGATNSITAVIAPTKGAFAYAWFWGAENAEKLGAITTTSSVTITANAEGTQQAKDLPAEDWSANDLVIDGYLT
;
A
#
# COMPACT_ATOMS: atom_id res chain seq x y z
N MET A 1 -59.25 -83.87 27.32
CA MET A 1 -58.05 -83.19 27.82
C MET A 1 -57.18 -82.82 26.65
N SER A 2 -57.01 -81.53 26.36
CA SER A 2 -56.03 -81.05 25.38
C SER A 2 -55.07 -80.09 26.09
N MET A 3 -53.78 -80.42 26.00
CA MET A 3 -52.61 -79.94 26.72
C MET A 3 -52.06 -78.59 26.17
N TYR A 4 -52.89 -77.56 26.00
CA TYR A 4 -52.41 -76.27 25.44
C TYR A 4 -53.04 -75.02 26.07
N GLN A 5 -53.16 -74.98 27.40
CA GLN A 5 -53.38 -73.72 28.11
C GLN A 5 -52.11 -73.37 28.87
N THR A 6 -51.35 -72.39 28.36
CA THR A 6 -50.31 -71.71 29.13
C THR A 6 -50.92 -71.21 30.43
N SER A 7 -50.45 -71.73 31.57
CA SER A 7 -51.00 -71.37 32.87
C SER A 7 -50.77 -69.87 33.14
N LYS A 8 -51.68 -69.21 33.86
CA LYS A 8 -51.52 -67.81 34.26
C LYS A 8 -50.17 -67.54 34.95
N GLU A 9 -49.63 -68.55 35.63
CA GLU A 9 -48.33 -68.52 36.27
C GLU A 9 -47.18 -68.43 35.27
N THR A 10 -47.23 -69.16 34.15
CA THR A 10 -46.22 -69.03 33.08
C THR A 10 -46.23 -67.66 32.40
N LEU A 11 -47.40 -67.05 32.19
CA LEU A 11 -47.49 -65.69 31.65
C LEU A 11 -47.01 -64.63 32.64
N ALA A 12 -47.30 -64.80 33.94
CA ALA A 12 -46.80 -63.92 34.98
C ALA A 12 -45.27 -63.97 35.08
N ARG A 13 -44.67 -65.16 35.06
CA ARG A 13 -43.22 -65.33 35.04
C ARG A 13 -42.56 -64.78 33.78
N MET A 14 -43.24 -64.87 32.64
CA MET A 14 -42.74 -64.31 31.38
C MET A 14 -42.79 -62.77 31.39
N ASN A 15 -43.84 -62.16 31.95
CA ASN A 15 -43.91 -60.70 32.14
C ASN A 15 -42.91 -60.19 33.19
N GLU A 16 -42.71 -60.94 34.27
CA GLU A 16 -41.72 -60.61 35.30
C GLU A 16 -40.28 -60.72 34.77
N ALA A 17 -40.01 -61.73 33.93
CA ALA A 17 -38.74 -61.84 33.22
C ALA A 17 -38.54 -60.70 32.19
N LEU A 18 -39.59 -60.28 31.49
CA LEU A 18 -39.53 -59.16 30.54
C LEU A 18 -39.30 -57.83 31.25
N HIS A 19 -39.98 -57.59 32.37
CA HIS A 19 -39.75 -56.40 33.20
C HIS A 19 -38.37 -56.41 33.86
N SER A 20 -37.87 -57.56 34.29
CA SER A 20 -36.50 -57.70 34.83
C SER A 20 -35.44 -57.41 33.76
N ALA A 21 -35.65 -57.86 32.52
CA ALA A 21 -34.79 -57.55 31.39
C ALA A 21 -34.82 -56.05 31.01
N LEU A 22 -35.99 -55.39 31.11
CA LEU A 22 -36.13 -53.94 30.86
C LEU A 22 -35.68 -53.06 32.04
N ALA A 23 -35.64 -53.60 33.26
CA ALA A 23 -35.22 -52.91 34.48
C ALA A 23 -33.70 -52.92 34.69
N THR A 24 -32.94 -53.61 33.84
CA THR A 24 -31.48 -53.46 33.84
C THR A 24 -31.18 -52.06 33.30
N PRO A 25 -30.67 -51.12 34.12
CA PRO A 25 -30.35 -49.79 33.61
C PRO A 25 -29.34 -49.96 32.49
N LEU A 26 -29.67 -49.52 31.27
CA LEU A 26 -28.69 -49.32 30.20
C LEU A 26 -27.50 -48.62 30.85
N LYS A 27 -26.31 -49.25 30.79
CA LYS A 27 -25.06 -48.62 31.22
C LYS A 27 -24.97 -47.30 30.44
N LYS A 28 -25.40 -46.20 31.05
CA LYS A 28 -25.17 -44.85 30.54
C LYS A 28 -23.67 -44.70 30.67
N ALA A 29 -23.00 -44.90 29.54
CA ALA A 29 -21.57 -45.07 29.45
C ALA A 29 -20.81 -44.02 30.27
N ASP A 30 -19.67 -44.46 30.83
CA ASP A 30 -18.48 -43.64 31.03
C ASP A 30 -18.09 -43.00 29.69
N GLY A 31 -18.86 -42.02 29.27
CA GLY A 31 -18.76 -41.33 27.99
C GLY A 31 -18.60 -39.83 28.21
N ILE A 32 -18.31 -39.11 27.13
CA ILE A 32 -18.16 -37.66 27.15
C ILE A 32 -19.51 -37.03 27.51
N THR A 33 -19.58 -36.36 28.67
CA THR A 33 -20.76 -35.64 29.16
C THR A 33 -20.54 -34.12 29.06
N THR A 34 -21.59 -33.31 29.23
CA THR A 34 -21.46 -31.84 29.29
C THR A 34 -20.59 -31.34 30.46
N GLY A 35 -20.34 -32.19 31.47
CA GLY A 35 -19.38 -31.95 32.55
C GLY A 35 -17.92 -32.26 32.18
N SER A 36 -17.67 -32.92 31.04
CA SER A 36 -16.32 -33.27 30.55
C SER A 36 -15.56 -32.08 29.93
N GLY A 37 -16.12 -30.87 29.95
CA GLY A 37 -15.43 -29.64 29.51
C GLY A 37 -15.21 -29.49 28.00
N LEU A 38 -15.57 -30.49 27.20
CA LEU A 38 -15.52 -30.48 25.73
C LEU A 38 -16.68 -29.65 25.17
N LYS A 39 -16.60 -28.33 25.33
CA LYS A 39 -17.52 -27.37 24.73
C LYS A 39 -16.97 -26.91 23.38
N ASN A 40 -17.84 -26.81 22.37
CA ASN A 40 -17.50 -26.08 21.16
C ASN A 40 -17.32 -24.61 21.55
N TYR A 41 -16.08 -24.12 21.49
CA TYR A 41 -15.84 -22.70 21.52
C TYR A 41 -16.05 -22.19 20.11
N ASP A 42 -17.11 -21.41 19.90
CA ASP A 42 -17.32 -20.74 18.63
C ASP A 42 -16.26 -19.66 18.46
N LEU A 43 -15.15 -20.03 17.84
CA LEU A 43 -14.04 -19.15 17.53
C LEU A 43 -14.30 -18.32 16.26
N GLN A 44 -15.46 -18.42 15.61
CA GLN A 44 -15.75 -17.65 14.39
C GLN A 44 -15.61 -16.13 14.56
N PRO A 45 -16.03 -15.48 15.67
CA PRO A 45 -15.88 -14.04 15.82
C PRO A 45 -14.40 -13.63 15.86
N ALA A 46 -13.60 -14.33 16.69
CA ALA A 46 -12.17 -14.08 16.83
C ALA A 46 -11.38 -14.45 15.56
N ALA A 47 -11.73 -15.56 14.91
CA ALA A 47 -11.05 -16.05 13.70
C ALA A 47 -11.37 -15.19 12.46
N ARG A 48 -12.58 -14.63 12.35
CA ARG A 48 -12.94 -13.72 11.24
C ARG A 48 -12.23 -12.38 11.32
N LEU A 49 -11.83 -11.95 12.52
CA LEU A 49 -11.05 -10.74 12.73
C LEU A 49 -9.55 -10.94 12.45
N MET A 50 -9.07 -12.19 12.36
CA MET A 50 -7.66 -12.48 12.09
C MET A 50 -7.39 -12.48 10.58
N TYR A 51 -6.89 -11.34 10.07
CA TYR A 51 -6.28 -11.28 8.75
C TYR A 51 -4.80 -10.90 8.90
N PRO A 52 -3.90 -11.51 8.11
CA PRO A 52 -2.48 -11.19 8.21
C PRO A 52 -2.22 -9.78 7.67
N VAL A 53 -1.66 -8.92 8.52
CA VAL A 53 -1.13 -7.63 8.09
C VAL A 53 0.27 -7.84 7.53
N LEU A 54 0.40 -7.76 6.21
CA LEU A 54 1.68 -7.90 5.52
C LEU A 54 2.54 -6.64 5.72
N SER A 55 3.60 -6.78 6.54
CA SER A 55 4.59 -5.71 6.81
C SER A 55 6.02 -6.29 6.93
N PRO A 56 6.52 -6.99 5.88
CA PRO A 56 7.80 -7.68 5.95
C PRO A 56 9.00 -6.75 6.11
N LEU A 57 8.99 -5.56 5.50
CA LEU A 57 10.09 -4.61 5.61
C LEU A 57 10.17 -4.08 7.04
N ARG A 58 9.06 -3.62 7.59
CA ARG A 58 8.94 -3.14 8.97
C ARG A 58 9.43 -4.18 9.98
N ASN A 59 9.13 -5.46 9.76
CA ASN A 59 9.49 -6.55 10.67
C ASN A 59 10.96 -7.00 10.53
N SER A 60 11.57 -6.79 9.37
CA SER A 60 12.98 -7.11 9.13
C SER A 60 13.94 -5.96 9.42
N THR A 61 13.44 -4.72 9.44
CA THR A 61 14.26 -3.52 9.68
C THR A 61 14.63 -3.41 11.16
N PRO A 62 15.94 -3.36 11.52
CA PRO A 62 16.35 -3.18 12.91
C PRO A 62 15.89 -1.84 13.47
N ARG A 63 15.22 -1.86 14.62
CA ARG A 63 14.80 -0.65 15.33
C ARG A 63 15.80 -0.32 16.43
N VAL A 64 16.51 0.80 16.27
CA VAL A 64 17.43 1.32 17.28
C VAL A 64 16.86 2.60 17.84
N LYS A 65 16.93 2.76 19.16
CA LYS A 65 16.47 3.98 19.83
C LYS A 65 17.42 5.13 19.49
N GLY A 66 16.87 6.28 19.11
CA GLY A 66 17.64 7.51 18.95
C GLY A 66 18.25 8.00 20.27
N GLY A 67 19.39 8.69 20.18
CA GLY A 67 20.11 9.26 21.32
C GLY A 67 19.50 10.55 21.90
N GLY A 68 18.37 11.01 21.37
CA GLY A 68 17.76 12.32 21.65
C GLY A 68 18.04 13.36 20.56
N GLY A 69 17.34 14.49 20.60
CA GLY A 69 17.42 15.57 19.60
C GLY A 69 16.45 15.40 18.42
N ASP A 70 16.59 16.26 17.40
CA ASP A 70 15.67 16.32 16.24
C ASP A 70 16.14 15.45 15.05
N SER A 71 17.36 14.90 15.09
CA SER A 71 17.91 14.04 14.05
C SER A 71 19.02 13.11 14.56
N THR A 72 19.31 12.05 13.80
CA THR A 72 20.52 11.21 13.98
C THR A 72 21.58 11.63 12.97
N HIS A 73 22.82 11.84 13.41
CA HIS A 73 23.96 12.16 12.55
C HIS A 73 24.94 10.98 12.46
N TRP A 74 25.50 10.73 11.28
CA TRP A 74 26.59 9.79 11.08
C TRP A 74 27.57 10.26 10.00
N LYS A 75 28.82 9.80 10.07
CA LYS A 75 29.82 10.00 9.03
C LYS A 75 29.94 8.73 8.20
N ALA A 76 29.62 8.81 6.91
CA ALA A 76 29.81 7.72 5.96
C ALA A 76 31.18 7.84 5.30
N ILE A 77 31.94 6.74 5.23
CA ILE A 77 33.17 6.69 4.45
C ILE A 77 32.78 6.26 3.03
N THR A 78 32.94 7.15 2.04
CA THR A 78 32.51 6.92 0.64
C THR A 78 33.62 6.34 -0.24
N GLY A 79 34.87 6.48 0.19
CA GLY A 79 36.03 6.00 -0.55
C GLY A 79 37.21 5.70 0.35
N VAL A 80 37.99 4.70 -0.03
CA VAL A 80 39.24 4.32 0.63
C VAL A 80 40.32 4.23 -0.45
N ASN A 81 41.50 4.81 -0.18
CA ASN A 81 42.60 4.92 -1.14
C ASN A 81 42.21 5.69 -2.42
N ILE A 82 41.64 6.90 -2.24
CA ILE A 82 41.16 7.75 -3.35
C ILE A 82 42.31 8.06 -4.33
N ASP A 83 43.51 8.29 -3.80
CA ASP A 83 44.70 8.59 -4.57
C ASP A 83 45.32 7.35 -5.26
N SER A 84 44.66 6.18 -5.13
CA SER A 84 45.10 4.91 -5.72
C SER A 84 46.58 4.62 -5.48
N VAL A 85 47.02 4.85 -4.24
CA VAL A 85 48.40 4.64 -3.83
C VAL A 85 48.76 3.18 -4.06
N SER A 86 49.86 2.95 -4.78
CA SER A 86 50.38 1.62 -5.07
C SER A 86 50.86 0.93 -3.79
N MET A 87 50.62 -0.37 -3.71
CA MET A 87 50.96 -1.20 -2.55
C MET A 87 52.43 -1.63 -2.51
N GLY A 88 53.22 -1.30 -3.55
CA GLY A 88 54.63 -1.67 -3.63
C GLY A 88 55.50 -0.88 -2.64
N VAL A 89 56.32 -1.59 -1.87
CA VAL A 89 57.23 -1.00 -0.88
C VAL A 89 58.67 -1.38 -1.25
N SER A 90 59.57 -0.41 -1.29
CA SER A 90 61.01 -0.65 -1.48
C SER A 90 61.72 -0.99 -0.16
N GLU A 91 62.83 -1.71 -0.25
CA GLU A 91 63.60 -2.14 0.93
C GLU A 91 64.04 -0.92 1.76
N GLY A 92 63.69 -0.95 3.06
CA GLY A 92 64.00 0.11 4.03
C GLY A 92 63.01 1.27 4.08
N GLN A 93 61.91 1.26 3.31
CA GLN A 93 60.91 2.34 3.30
C GLN A 93 59.53 1.87 3.78
N ARG A 94 58.67 2.83 4.16
CA ARG A 94 57.24 2.61 4.44
C ARG A 94 56.40 2.93 3.19
N SER A 95 55.28 2.23 3.03
CA SER A 95 54.30 2.53 1.97
C SER A 95 53.65 3.90 2.15
N GLY A 96 53.07 4.45 1.08
CA GLY A 96 52.28 5.67 1.14
C GLY A 96 51.04 5.52 2.03
N VAL A 97 50.70 6.57 2.77
CA VAL A 97 49.51 6.58 3.63
C VAL A 97 48.28 6.75 2.75
N ILE A 98 47.30 5.87 2.89
CA ILE A 98 46.03 5.97 2.16
C ILE A 98 45.19 7.13 2.69
N SER A 99 44.47 7.79 1.77
CA SER A 99 43.42 8.77 2.09
C SER A 99 42.05 8.10 2.15
N ILE A 100 41.16 8.62 2.99
CA ILE A 100 39.76 8.21 3.09
C ILE A 100 38.85 9.41 2.81
N GLU A 101 37.74 9.19 2.12
CA GLU A 101 36.72 10.23 1.89
C GLU A 101 35.59 10.02 2.88
N THR A 102 35.20 11.08 3.58
CA THR A 102 34.08 11.03 4.53
C THR A 102 33.02 12.05 4.15
N GLN A 103 31.75 11.64 4.19
CA GLN A 103 30.60 12.51 4.03
C GLN A 103 29.78 12.53 5.32
N ASP A 104 29.35 13.72 5.73
CA ASP A 104 28.38 13.90 6.82
C ASP A 104 26.97 13.62 6.32
N ALA A 105 26.24 12.73 7.01
CA ALA A 105 24.86 12.37 6.72
C ALA A 105 24.00 12.50 7.99
N PHE A 106 22.71 12.81 7.81
CA PHE A 106 21.76 12.94 8.90
C PHE A 106 20.37 12.46 8.49
N ALA A 107 19.57 12.02 9.48
CA ALA A 107 18.18 11.63 9.31
C ALA A 107 17.31 12.30 10.39
N LEU A 108 16.34 13.10 9.96
CA LEU A 108 15.38 13.80 10.83
C LEU A 108 14.36 12.81 11.41
N TYR A 109 13.97 13.02 12.67
CA TYR A 109 12.86 12.27 13.26
C TYR A 109 11.52 12.89 12.86
N LYS A 110 10.58 12.05 12.40
CA LYS A 110 9.19 12.44 12.11
C LYS A 110 8.23 11.47 12.79
N THR A 111 7.08 11.99 13.19
CA THR A 111 6.03 11.20 13.86
C THR A 111 4.99 10.74 12.86
N LEU A 112 4.65 9.46 12.90
CA LEU A 112 3.56 8.88 12.10
C LEU A 112 2.35 8.62 12.98
N GLY A 113 1.16 8.89 12.47
CA GLY A 113 -0.09 8.70 13.20
C GLY A 113 -1.30 8.70 12.28
N LEU A 114 -2.32 7.96 12.70
CA LEU A 114 -3.66 7.95 12.12
C LEU A 114 -4.65 8.02 13.29
N GLU A 115 -5.89 8.42 13.03
CA GLU A 115 -6.90 8.57 14.07
C GLU A 115 -8.17 7.82 13.68
N ASN A 116 -8.81 7.25 14.70
CA ASN A 116 -10.10 6.57 14.61
C ASN A 116 -10.89 6.85 15.90
N PHE A 117 -12.20 7.00 15.80
CA PHE A 117 -13.06 7.35 16.93
C PHE A 117 -14.25 6.39 17.02
N VAL A 118 -14.78 6.25 18.24
CA VAL A 118 -16.03 5.57 18.52
C VAL A 118 -16.80 6.42 19.50
N THR A 119 -18.09 6.62 19.26
CA THR A 119 -18.94 7.39 20.17
C THR A 119 -19.51 6.49 21.26
N ASP A 120 -19.82 7.06 22.42
CA ASP A 120 -20.33 6.28 23.55
C ASP A 120 -21.74 5.71 23.26
N GLU A 121 -22.54 6.38 22.42
CA GLU A 121 -23.83 5.84 21.94
C GLU A 121 -23.64 4.58 21.10
N ALA A 122 -22.60 4.53 20.27
CA ALA A 122 -22.29 3.35 19.46
C ALA A 122 -21.83 2.18 20.34
N VAL A 123 -21.07 2.45 21.41
CA VAL A 123 -20.68 1.43 22.39
C VAL A 123 -21.90 0.88 23.12
N LEU A 124 -22.81 1.75 23.57
CA LEU A 124 -24.05 1.36 24.26
C LEU A 124 -24.98 0.55 23.34
N GLN A 125 -25.10 0.93 22.07
CA GLN A 125 -25.90 0.17 21.08
C GLN A 125 -25.25 -1.16 20.69
N GLY A 126 -23.93 -1.29 20.87
CA GLY A 126 -23.15 -2.50 20.57
C GLY A 126 -23.03 -3.49 21.73
N GLU A 127 -23.64 -3.20 22.89
CA GLU A 127 -23.57 -4.09 24.06
C GLU A 127 -24.10 -5.50 23.74
N GLY A 128 -23.25 -6.51 23.93
CA GLY A 128 -23.59 -7.93 23.70
C GLY A 128 -23.18 -8.51 22.35
N PHE A 129 -22.63 -7.72 21.42
CA PHE A 129 -22.15 -8.22 20.12
C PHE A 129 -20.61 -8.35 20.08
N ASP A 130 -19.89 -7.24 20.30
CA ASP A 130 -18.42 -7.24 20.41
C ASP A 130 -17.94 -5.95 21.12
N ASN A 131 -16.67 -5.89 21.51
CA ASN A 131 -16.08 -4.67 22.06
C ASN A 131 -15.68 -3.72 20.92
N LEU A 132 -16.56 -2.78 20.58
CA LEU A 132 -16.32 -1.79 19.52
C LEU A 132 -15.05 -0.95 19.73
N ARG A 133 -14.68 -0.66 20.99
CA ARG A 133 -13.43 0.07 21.31
C ARG A 133 -12.21 -0.77 20.96
N ALA A 134 -12.25 -2.07 21.21
CA ALA A 134 -11.19 -3.00 20.85
C ALA A 134 -11.05 -3.15 19.32
N ILE A 135 -12.15 -3.25 18.59
CA ILE A 135 -12.14 -3.30 17.12
C ILE A 135 -11.56 -2.01 16.52
N CYS A 136 -11.97 -0.85 17.02
CA CYS A 136 -11.43 0.43 16.54
C CYS A 136 -9.93 0.54 16.79
N THR A 137 -9.46 0.09 17.96
CA THR A 137 -8.04 0.06 18.31
C THR A 137 -7.26 -0.89 17.39
N LYS A 138 -7.80 -2.08 17.11
CA LYS A 138 -7.21 -3.06 16.19
C LYS A 138 -7.08 -2.48 14.79
N ASN A 139 -8.17 -1.99 14.22
CA ASN A 139 -8.18 -1.44 12.87
C ASN A 139 -7.20 -0.26 12.73
N LEU A 140 -7.11 0.57 13.77
CA LEU A 140 -6.15 1.67 13.80
C LEU A 140 -4.70 1.17 13.82
N LEU A 141 -4.38 0.19 14.67
CA LEU A 141 -3.04 -0.38 14.72
C LEU A 141 -2.64 -1.02 13.39
N GLU A 142 -3.55 -1.76 12.77
CA GLU A 142 -3.31 -2.41 11.47
C GLU A 142 -3.10 -1.37 10.36
N ALA A 143 -3.89 -0.29 10.36
CA ALA A 143 -3.72 0.82 9.43
C ALA A 143 -2.37 1.54 9.62
N VAL A 144 -1.93 1.76 10.85
CA VAL A 144 -0.63 2.38 11.15
C VAL A 144 0.52 1.46 10.73
N ILE A 145 0.43 0.15 10.95
CA ILE A 145 1.46 -0.80 10.53
C ILE A 145 1.62 -0.81 9.01
N ILE A 146 0.51 -0.80 8.26
CA ILE A 146 0.53 -0.75 6.79
C ILE A 146 1.04 0.62 6.30
N GLY A 147 0.63 1.70 6.95
CA GLY A 147 1.10 3.05 6.64
C GLY A 147 2.62 3.19 6.84
N GLU A 148 3.14 2.67 7.96
CA GLU A 148 4.57 2.65 8.25
C GLU A 148 5.36 1.88 7.20
N GLU A 149 4.89 0.70 6.77
CA GLU A 149 5.51 -0.06 5.67
C GLU A 149 5.62 0.77 4.38
N LYS A 150 4.56 1.50 4.00
CA LYS A 150 4.56 2.35 2.81
C LYS A 150 5.53 3.52 2.92
N VAL A 151 5.59 4.16 4.08
CA VAL A 151 6.52 5.27 4.36
C VAL A 151 7.97 4.78 4.33
N LEU A 152 8.26 3.63 4.94
CA LEU A 152 9.60 3.02 4.91
C LEU A 152 10.05 2.67 3.48
N LEU A 153 9.13 2.20 2.64
CA LEU A 153 9.45 1.86 1.26
C LEU A 153 9.67 3.09 0.37
N GLY A 154 8.76 4.07 0.40
CA GLY A 154 8.74 5.14 -0.61
C GLY A 154 8.26 6.50 -0.10
N GLY A 155 8.42 6.79 1.20
CA GLY A 155 8.30 8.15 1.71
C GLY A 155 9.33 9.08 1.04
N ASN A 156 8.94 10.32 0.75
CA ASN A 156 9.80 11.28 0.07
C ASN A 156 9.64 12.67 0.68
N CYS A 157 10.63 13.11 1.45
CA CYS A 157 10.74 14.43 2.05
C CYS A 157 11.78 15.30 1.33
N SER A 158 12.90 14.72 0.90
CA SER A 158 14.05 15.51 0.41
C SER A 158 14.18 15.57 -1.11
N MET A 159 13.69 14.57 -1.85
CA MET A 159 13.89 14.47 -3.29
C MET A 159 12.75 15.12 -4.08
N LYS A 160 12.93 16.39 -4.44
CA LYS A 160 12.06 17.08 -5.40
C LYS A 160 12.34 16.58 -6.82
N LEU A 161 11.30 16.08 -7.49
CA LEU A 161 11.39 15.58 -8.87
C LEU A 161 11.59 16.70 -9.90
N GLY A 162 11.23 17.94 -9.56
CA GLY A 162 11.36 19.11 -10.41
C GLY A 162 10.37 19.12 -11.57
N LYS A 163 10.75 19.78 -12.66
CA LYS A 163 9.98 19.83 -13.91
C LYS A 163 10.19 18.58 -14.74
N THR A 164 9.11 17.90 -15.11
CA THR A 164 9.22 16.78 -16.06
C THR A 164 9.69 17.24 -17.43
N LYS A 165 10.54 16.41 -18.05
CA LYS A 165 11.06 16.66 -19.39
C LYS A 165 9.94 16.64 -20.43
N THR A 166 10.12 17.35 -21.54
CA THR A 166 9.15 17.39 -22.63
C THR A 166 9.05 16.01 -23.31
N PRO A 167 7.84 15.46 -23.53
CA PRO A 167 7.66 14.16 -24.18
C PRO A 167 8.01 14.23 -25.67
N THR A 168 8.64 13.17 -26.18
CA THR A 168 8.88 12.96 -27.62
C THR A 168 7.75 12.12 -28.17
N LEU A 169 7.08 12.61 -29.22
CA LEU A 169 5.90 11.97 -29.82
C LEU A 169 6.22 11.40 -31.19
N ALA A 170 5.75 10.18 -31.45
CA ALA A 170 5.78 9.55 -32.76
C ALA A 170 4.36 9.11 -33.15
N ALA A 171 3.82 9.70 -34.22
CA ALA A 171 2.52 9.29 -34.76
C ALA A 171 2.67 8.03 -35.64
N LYS A 172 1.73 7.09 -35.49
CA LYS A 172 1.54 5.92 -36.34
C LYS A 172 0.18 6.01 -37.01
N THR A 173 0.11 5.58 -38.27
CA THR A 173 -1.10 5.60 -39.10
C THR A 173 -1.97 4.35 -38.94
N THR A 174 -1.60 3.44 -38.04
CA THR A 174 -2.31 2.18 -37.78
C THR A 174 -2.30 1.86 -36.28
N GLY A 175 -3.30 1.13 -35.80
CA GLY A 175 -3.33 0.57 -34.45
C GLY A 175 -4.05 1.39 -33.38
N GLY A 176 -4.89 2.37 -33.76
CA GLY A 176 -5.75 3.08 -32.83
C GLY A 176 -7.06 3.56 -33.47
N THR A 177 -7.78 4.41 -32.76
CA THR A 177 -9.05 5.04 -33.15
C THR A 177 -8.98 6.58 -33.05
N LEU A 178 -7.77 7.15 -33.01
CA LEU A 178 -7.58 8.59 -32.96
C LEU A 178 -8.04 9.26 -34.27
N PRO A 179 -8.70 10.43 -34.19
CA PRO A 179 -9.26 11.12 -35.34
C PRO A 179 -8.20 11.51 -36.37
N ALA A 180 -8.61 11.62 -37.63
CA ALA A 180 -7.74 11.99 -38.74
C ALA A 180 -7.31 13.47 -38.67
N SER A 181 -6.09 13.77 -39.13
CA SER A 181 -5.58 15.14 -39.32
C SER A 181 -5.79 16.08 -38.12
N THR A 182 -5.75 15.53 -36.91
CA THR A 182 -6.04 16.26 -35.67
C THR A 182 -4.75 16.51 -34.92
N LYS A 183 -4.55 17.76 -34.49
CA LYS A 183 -3.43 18.13 -33.61
C LYS A 183 -3.74 17.66 -32.20
N ILE A 184 -2.93 16.74 -31.68
CA ILE A 184 -3.04 16.23 -30.32
C ILE A 184 -1.85 16.76 -29.52
N SER A 185 -2.16 17.40 -28.40
CA SER A 185 -1.22 17.83 -27.37
C SER A 185 -1.08 16.73 -26.32
N VAL A 186 0.14 16.47 -25.87
CA VAL A 186 0.48 15.50 -24.82
C VAL A 186 1.34 16.18 -23.76
N VAL A 187 0.93 16.05 -22.50
CA VAL A 187 1.61 16.56 -21.30
C VAL A 187 1.85 15.40 -20.35
N CYS A 188 2.97 15.42 -19.63
CA CYS A 188 3.34 14.39 -18.67
C CYS A 188 3.70 14.98 -17.30
N ALA A 189 3.30 14.32 -16.23
CA ALA A 189 3.74 14.62 -14.86
C ALA A 189 4.31 13.36 -14.22
N ALA A 190 5.49 13.48 -13.59
CA ALA A 190 6.15 12.37 -12.92
C ALA A 190 5.59 12.23 -11.51
N LEU A 191 5.48 11.00 -11.04
CA LEU A 191 4.92 10.65 -9.74
C LEU A 191 5.97 9.96 -8.87
N THR A 192 5.98 10.30 -7.59
CA THR A 192 6.63 9.48 -6.56
C THR A 192 5.84 8.20 -6.30
N PHE A 193 6.40 7.32 -5.47
CA PHE A 193 5.69 6.13 -4.99
C PHE A 193 4.35 6.48 -4.31
N GLU A 194 4.33 7.50 -3.45
CA GLU A 194 3.11 8.00 -2.80
C GLU A 194 2.10 8.56 -3.81
N GLY A 195 2.58 9.33 -4.79
CA GLY A 195 1.75 9.88 -5.87
C GLY A 195 1.12 8.78 -6.72
N TYR A 196 1.86 7.74 -7.06
CA TYR A 196 1.34 6.60 -7.82
C TYR A 196 0.25 5.83 -7.06
N HIS A 197 0.46 5.58 -5.76
CA HIS A 197 -0.47 4.78 -4.96
C HIS A 197 -1.80 5.51 -4.68
N THR A 198 -1.81 6.84 -4.80
CA THR A 198 -3.01 7.67 -4.64
C THR A 198 -3.63 8.12 -5.95
N ALA A 199 -2.91 8.00 -7.07
CA ALA A 199 -3.38 8.41 -8.39
C ALA A 199 -4.36 7.39 -8.99
N ASN A 200 -5.42 7.89 -9.61
CA ASN A 200 -6.40 7.07 -10.32
C ASN A 200 -6.90 7.84 -11.55
N VAL A 201 -6.92 7.19 -12.72
CA VAL A 201 -7.34 7.79 -14.00
C VAL A 201 -8.80 8.27 -13.97
N ALA A 202 -9.68 7.56 -13.25
CA ALA A 202 -11.10 7.90 -13.13
C ALA A 202 -11.37 9.00 -12.09
N SER A 203 -10.44 9.23 -11.16
CA SER A 203 -10.50 10.35 -10.21
C SER A 203 -9.54 11.43 -10.65
N VAL A 204 -8.43 11.61 -9.93
CA VAL A 204 -7.44 12.65 -10.16
C VAL A 204 -6.07 12.18 -9.69
N VAL A 205 -5.02 12.79 -10.26
CA VAL A 205 -3.67 12.81 -9.72
C VAL A 205 -3.61 13.93 -8.66
N LYS A 206 -3.26 13.57 -7.43
CA LYS A 206 -3.18 14.52 -6.31
C LYS A 206 -1.85 15.26 -6.35
N THR A 207 -1.91 16.58 -6.41
CA THR A 207 -0.72 17.46 -6.45
C THR A 207 -0.51 18.11 -5.10
N LYS A 208 -1.42 18.97 -4.67
CA LYS A 208 -1.43 19.57 -3.33
C LYS A 208 -2.53 18.92 -2.50
N VAL A 209 -2.18 18.29 -1.38
CA VAL A 209 -3.15 17.65 -0.49
C VAL A 209 -3.29 18.48 0.77
N THR A 210 -4.53 18.87 1.06
CA THR A 210 -4.90 19.48 2.34
C THR A 210 -5.60 18.44 3.18
N ARG A 211 -5.01 18.07 4.32
CA ARG A 211 -5.64 17.21 5.33
C ARG A 211 -6.16 18.09 6.46
N GLU A 212 -7.42 17.86 6.85
CA GLU A 212 -7.97 18.38 8.08
C GLU A 212 -7.67 17.38 9.21
N ASN A 213 -7.02 17.86 10.26
CA ASN A 213 -6.71 17.09 11.45
C ASN A 213 -7.95 17.00 12.36
N ALA A 214 -7.97 16.09 13.34
CA ALA A 214 -9.14 15.95 14.22
C ALA A 214 -9.44 17.18 15.08
N ASP A 215 -8.47 18.09 15.26
CA ASP A 215 -8.65 19.37 15.94
C ASP A 215 -9.22 20.48 15.02
N GLY A 216 -9.49 20.18 13.75
CA GLY A 216 -9.96 21.12 12.74
C GLY A 216 -8.85 22.00 12.11
N SER A 217 -7.59 21.82 12.52
CA SER A 217 -6.45 22.44 11.85
C SER A 217 -6.21 21.81 10.47
N LYS A 218 -5.55 22.54 9.56
CA LYS A 218 -5.30 22.10 8.19
C LYS A 218 -3.81 22.00 7.92
N ASP A 219 -3.35 20.80 7.58
CA ASP A 219 -2.02 20.56 7.07
C ASP A 219 -2.02 20.50 5.56
N VAL A 220 -1.00 21.08 4.94
CA VAL A 220 -0.80 21.08 3.50
C VAL A 220 0.51 20.38 3.18
N TYR A 221 0.45 19.35 2.34
CA TYR A 221 1.62 18.60 1.90
C TYR A 221 1.55 18.25 0.42
N GLY A 222 2.71 17.87 -0.14
CA GLY A 222 2.80 17.40 -1.52
C GLY A 222 2.20 16.01 -1.68
N GLY A 223 1.30 15.87 -2.66
CA GLY A 223 0.64 14.62 -3.03
C GLY A 223 1.49 13.71 -3.91
N GLY A 224 2.79 13.99 -4.06
CA GLY A 224 3.73 13.14 -4.78
C GLY A 224 3.75 13.36 -6.30
N THR A 225 3.33 14.54 -6.77
CA THR A 225 3.31 14.88 -8.21
C THR A 225 4.31 15.98 -8.54
N ALA A 226 5.16 15.71 -9.52
CA ALA A 226 6.13 16.65 -10.07
C ALA A 226 5.46 17.77 -10.88
N GLN A 227 6.20 18.84 -11.14
CA GLN A 227 5.71 19.90 -12.04
C GLN A 227 5.49 19.33 -13.46
N LYS A 228 4.36 19.71 -14.09
CA LYS A 228 4.00 19.26 -15.44
C LYS A 228 5.04 19.62 -16.50
N SER A 229 5.14 18.79 -17.52
CA SER A 229 6.03 19.00 -18.67
C SER A 229 5.50 20.13 -19.54
N ASP A 230 6.36 20.63 -20.44
CA ASP A 230 5.86 21.39 -21.56
C ASP A 230 5.02 20.48 -22.48
N ALA A 231 4.00 21.05 -23.11
CA ALA A 231 3.15 20.35 -24.05
C ALA A 231 3.92 20.00 -25.32
N ALA A 232 3.88 18.73 -25.73
CA ALA A 232 4.34 18.30 -27.04
C ALA A 232 3.15 18.07 -27.96
N ASN A 233 3.27 18.50 -29.21
CA ASN A 233 2.18 18.45 -30.18
C ASN A 233 2.56 17.53 -31.34
N VAL A 234 1.62 16.69 -31.78
CA VAL A 234 1.76 15.90 -33.00
C VAL A 234 0.44 15.89 -33.76
N THR A 235 0.51 15.95 -35.09
CA THR A 235 -0.66 15.83 -35.95
C THR A 235 -0.82 14.38 -36.38
N THR A 236 -2.00 13.82 -36.20
CA THR A 236 -2.32 12.46 -36.65
C THR A 236 -2.41 12.37 -38.18
N GLY A 237 -2.23 11.17 -38.74
CA GLY A 237 -2.32 10.95 -40.17
C GLY A 237 -3.74 11.13 -40.72
N ALA A 238 -3.87 11.07 -42.06
CA ALA A 238 -5.17 11.28 -42.73
C ALA A 238 -6.19 10.13 -42.52
N GLY A 239 -5.77 8.96 -42.03
CA GLY A 239 -6.66 7.84 -41.72
C GLY A 239 -7.35 7.99 -40.37
N ALA A 240 -8.36 7.16 -40.09
CA ALA A 240 -9.07 7.13 -38.80
C ALA A 240 -8.48 6.11 -37.79
N THR A 241 -7.37 5.45 -38.15
CA THR A 241 -6.77 4.35 -37.38
C THR A 241 -5.46 4.74 -36.70
N ASN A 242 -5.28 6.03 -36.40
CA ASN A 242 -4.02 6.56 -35.89
C ASN A 242 -3.76 6.16 -34.43
N SER A 243 -2.49 6.04 -34.08
CA SER A 243 -2.00 5.90 -32.70
C SER A 243 -0.79 6.83 -32.48
N ILE A 244 -0.48 7.16 -31.24
CA ILE A 244 0.68 7.99 -30.88
C ILE A 244 1.50 7.25 -29.84
N THR A 245 2.79 7.07 -30.08
CA THR A 245 3.73 6.64 -29.06
C THR A 245 4.38 7.87 -28.44
N ALA A 246 4.20 8.07 -27.14
CA ALA A 246 4.83 9.12 -26.38
C ALA A 246 5.91 8.52 -25.47
N VAL A 247 7.11 9.09 -25.50
CA VAL A 247 8.25 8.66 -24.68
C VAL A 247 8.84 9.87 -23.96
N ILE A 248 9.16 9.70 -22.68
CA ILE A 248 9.86 10.72 -21.89
C ILE A 248 11.22 10.18 -21.46
N ALA A 249 12.23 11.05 -21.41
CA ALA A 249 13.50 10.67 -20.81
C ALA A 249 13.29 10.48 -19.28
N PRO A 250 13.74 9.36 -18.70
CA PRO A 250 13.49 9.07 -17.29
C PRO A 250 13.94 10.21 -16.36
N THR A 251 13.11 10.50 -15.36
CA THR A 251 13.39 11.45 -14.29
C THR A 251 13.92 10.66 -13.08
N LYS A 252 15.02 11.10 -12.48
CA LYS A 252 15.61 10.44 -11.31
C LYS A 252 14.59 10.47 -10.16
N GLY A 253 14.34 9.32 -9.55
CA GLY A 253 13.39 9.20 -8.43
C GLY A 253 11.91 9.07 -8.83
N ALA A 254 11.58 9.08 -10.12
CA ALA A 254 10.21 8.88 -10.57
C ALA A 254 9.84 7.39 -10.53
N PHE A 255 8.73 7.07 -9.86
CA PHE A 255 8.18 5.72 -9.82
C PHE A 255 7.19 5.48 -10.97
N ALA A 256 6.44 6.50 -11.35
CA ALA A 256 5.46 6.43 -12.42
C ALA A 256 5.30 7.77 -13.16
N TYR A 257 4.57 7.75 -14.27
CA TYR A 257 4.26 8.89 -15.11
C TYR A 257 2.76 8.95 -15.38
N ALA A 258 2.15 10.09 -15.08
CA ALA A 258 0.79 10.41 -15.48
C ALA A 258 0.82 11.11 -16.85
N TRP A 259 0.02 10.62 -17.78
CA TRP A 259 -0.07 11.10 -19.15
C TRP A 259 -1.41 11.76 -19.41
N PHE A 260 -1.34 12.98 -19.92
CA PHE A 260 -2.47 13.80 -20.31
C PHE A 260 -2.41 14.01 -21.81
N TRP A 261 -3.52 13.82 -22.51
CA TRP A 261 -3.60 14.13 -23.94
C TRP A 261 -4.96 14.68 -24.35
N GLY A 262 -4.98 15.47 -25.42
CA GLY A 262 -6.21 16.07 -25.94
C GLY A 262 -5.93 17.27 -26.84
N ALA A 263 -6.94 18.14 -26.98
CA ALA A 263 -6.74 19.44 -27.59
C ALA A 263 -5.82 20.31 -26.70
N GLU A 264 -5.10 21.23 -27.31
CA GLU A 264 -4.18 22.14 -26.63
C GLU A 264 -4.92 22.94 -25.53
N ASN A 265 -4.40 22.91 -24.30
CA ASN A 265 -4.99 23.46 -23.08
C ASN A 265 -6.27 22.76 -22.56
N ALA A 266 -6.63 21.63 -23.15
CA ALA A 266 -7.75 20.78 -22.74
C ALA A 266 -7.33 19.29 -22.67
N GLU A 267 -6.05 19.02 -22.43
CA GLU A 267 -5.49 17.68 -22.28
C GLU A 267 -6.06 17.03 -21.03
N LYS A 268 -6.62 15.84 -21.18
CA LYS A 268 -7.22 15.08 -20.08
C LYS A 268 -6.31 13.94 -19.66
N LEU A 269 -6.34 13.58 -18.37
CA LEU A 269 -5.66 12.41 -17.86
C LEU A 269 -6.20 11.17 -18.58
N GLY A 270 -5.33 10.38 -19.19
CA GLY A 270 -5.78 9.18 -19.90
C GLY A 270 -5.03 7.91 -19.50
N ALA A 271 -3.82 8.01 -18.97
CA ALA A 271 -3.08 6.84 -18.50
C ALA A 271 -2.08 7.20 -17.40
N ILE A 272 -1.80 6.22 -16.54
CA ILE A 272 -0.69 6.26 -15.58
C ILE A 272 0.16 5.03 -15.85
N THR A 273 1.45 5.21 -16.13
CA THR A 273 2.36 4.11 -16.46
C THR A 273 3.57 4.11 -15.53
N THR A 274 4.06 2.93 -15.15
CA THR A 274 5.33 2.78 -14.43
C THR A 274 6.53 2.85 -15.38
N THR A 275 6.29 2.66 -16.68
CA THR A 275 7.29 2.85 -17.74
C THR A 275 7.27 4.29 -18.25
N SER A 276 8.41 4.78 -18.75
CA SER A 276 8.55 6.13 -19.31
C SER A 276 8.00 6.27 -20.73
N SER A 277 7.03 5.44 -21.10
CA SER A 277 6.42 5.43 -22.43
C SER A 277 4.95 5.01 -22.38
N VAL A 278 4.12 5.60 -23.24
CA VAL A 278 2.73 5.20 -23.43
C VAL A 278 2.39 5.14 -24.92
N THR A 279 1.56 4.17 -25.30
CA THR A 279 0.95 4.12 -26.63
C THR A 279 -0.51 4.55 -26.51
N ILE A 280 -0.81 5.72 -27.06
CA ILE A 280 -2.14 6.33 -27.06
C ILE A 280 -2.87 5.80 -28.29
N THR A 281 -3.92 5.03 -28.06
CA THR A 281 -4.76 4.43 -29.12
C THR A 281 -6.14 5.07 -29.20
N ALA A 282 -6.61 5.76 -28.16
CA ALA A 282 -7.94 6.37 -28.10
C ALA A 282 -7.89 7.72 -27.36
N ASN A 283 -9.01 8.44 -27.38
CA ASN A 283 -9.16 9.68 -26.61
C ASN A 283 -9.07 9.40 -25.09
N ALA A 284 -8.58 10.37 -24.33
CA ALA A 284 -8.47 10.25 -22.87
C ALA A 284 -9.86 10.20 -22.21
N GLU A 285 -10.05 9.23 -21.31
CA GLU A 285 -11.31 9.00 -20.60
C GLU A 285 -11.40 9.75 -19.26
N GLY A 286 -10.27 10.19 -18.70
CA GLY A 286 -10.24 10.86 -17.40
C GLY A 286 -10.84 12.26 -17.43
N THR A 287 -11.12 12.78 -16.25
CA THR A 287 -11.82 14.06 -16.05
C THR A 287 -10.86 15.20 -15.73
N GLN A 288 -9.70 14.91 -15.14
CA GLN A 288 -8.70 15.91 -14.75
C GLN A 288 -8.01 16.51 -15.98
N GLN A 289 -7.96 17.85 -16.04
CA GLN A 289 -7.27 18.55 -17.12
C GLN A 289 -5.84 18.93 -16.71
N ALA A 290 -4.89 18.89 -17.65
CA ALA A 290 -3.48 19.19 -17.38
C ALA A 290 -3.27 20.64 -16.90
N LYS A 291 -4.15 21.57 -17.29
CA LYS A 291 -4.12 22.97 -16.81
C LYS A 291 -4.43 23.12 -15.31
N ASP A 292 -5.16 22.17 -14.73
CA ASP A 292 -5.54 22.20 -13.31
C ASP A 292 -4.38 21.74 -12.42
N LEU A 293 -3.31 21.19 -13.02
CA LEU A 293 -2.08 20.87 -12.31
C LEU A 293 -1.32 22.16 -11.97
N PRO A 294 -0.91 22.36 -10.70
CA PRO A 294 -0.13 23.52 -10.29
C PRO A 294 1.18 23.61 -11.06
N ALA A 295 1.69 24.84 -11.18
CA ALA A 295 2.98 25.11 -11.82
C ALA A 295 4.18 24.81 -10.91
N GLU A 296 3.94 24.63 -9.61
CA GLU A 296 4.94 24.29 -8.61
C GLU A 296 5.12 22.77 -8.49
N ASP A 297 6.28 22.35 -8.01
CA ASP A 297 6.58 20.96 -7.71
C ASP A 297 6.04 20.57 -6.33
N TRP A 298 5.11 19.62 -6.29
CA TRP A 298 4.51 19.08 -5.07
C TRP A 298 4.81 17.57 -4.92
N SER A 299 6.00 17.17 -5.38
CA SER A 299 6.45 15.79 -5.31
C SER A 299 7.01 15.36 -3.94
N ALA A 300 7.45 16.31 -3.12
CA ALA A 300 7.94 16.07 -1.76
C ALA A 300 6.83 16.26 -0.72
N ASN A 301 6.82 15.38 0.28
CA ASN A 301 5.95 15.41 1.44
C ASN A 301 6.80 15.62 2.70
N ASP A 302 6.83 16.85 3.19
CA ASP A 302 7.67 17.26 4.33
C ASP A 302 7.23 16.66 5.69
N LEU A 303 6.09 15.99 5.73
CA LEU A 303 5.53 15.39 6.95
C LEU A 303 6.04 13.96 7.20
N VAL A 304 6.57 13.28 6.18
CA VAL A 304 7.07 11.90 6.29
C VAL A 304 8.60 11.86 6.22
N ILE A 305 9.19 10.72 6.60
CA ILE A 305 10.63 10.47 6.40
C ILE A 305 10.90 10.02 4.96
N ASP A 306 12.16 10.13 4.53
CA ASP A 306 12.63 9.49 3.31
C ASP A 306 12.64 7.95 3.50
N GLY A 307 12.05 7.24 2.54
CA GLY A 307 12.06 5.79 2.45
C GLY A 307 13.25 5.28 1.64
N TYR A 308 13.42 3.96 1.57
CA TYR A 308 14.59 3.34 0.90
C TYR A 308 14.70 3.60 -0.61
N LEU A 309 13.60 3.95 -1.28
CA LEU A 309 13.58 4.24 -2.73
C LEU A 309 13.96 5.69 -3.07
N THR A 310 14.19 6.52 -2.06
CA THR A 310 14.41 7.97 -2.16
C THR A 310 15.87 8.29 -1.83
#